data_AF-A0A067CLJ4-F1
#
_entry.id   AF-A0A067CLJ4-F1
#
_cell.length_a   1.000
_cell.length_b   1.000
_cell.length_c   1.000
_cell.angle_alpha   90.00
_cell.angle_beta   90.00
_cell.angle_gamma   90.00
#
_symmetry.space_group_name_H-M   'P 1'
#
loop_
_entity.id
_entity.type
_entity.pdbx_description
1 polymer ?
#
loop_
_entity_poly.entity_id
_entity_poly.type
_entity_poly.pdbx_seq_one_letter_code
_entity_poly.pdbx_strand_id
1 'polypeptide(L)'
;MIFAGRYTPRLYIAYSTFYALGSLMAMQVPFVGFNVLKQAECAGSHGVFLLLQVYCFVNWLRGFISAGAFRRLVVVGAATLVAGVAIALVLLQLMGKVQWTGRSLTLLDPTYASKYIPIIASVSEHQPTTWTSYFFDLHILNLTDGGIFVILYGTVAWYFAGVMVRLMLTLAPIACILAAVGISATLRKFMGFLHRSFSGTTTPLKNGVQEVHSGFALVVVMVLTALLLSYQFHAAYVSSMAYSSPSIVIEAGRTQSGERVVFDDYREAYFWLRQNTPADARILAWWDYGYQMSGMANRTVIVDNNTWNNTHIATVGRALASTEEGAYPILQSLDVDYVLVIFGGLTGYSSDDINKFLWPVRIGSGVFPNDMPAERDFYSASGNFDVGPGGSKILHNCLAYKLCYYRFGEMRTDYHHPPGFDRARNTEVGVKNIKLTHMEEAFTSEHWIVRIFKVKKQPNVQPTTEEMKRKLRDAASQTASIDTEKTRFVGCVTGEDMLGADKIYSGGATGANYNLALHHAKAHGKRYFALSRVGGEGHVFAFDKLALAEKDFDGNGAGCERPCMDSQAHFCGCADSGCSDALAQPGKGQEHNRRWAIYEREEA
;
A
#
# COMPACT_ATOMS: atom_id res chain seq x y z
N MET A 1 20.36 5.09 -44.20
CA MET A 1 21.19 4.56 -45.31
C MET A 1 20.39 4.34 -46.60
N ILE A 2 19.27 3.60 -46.56
CA ILE A 2 18.41 3.37 -47.75
C ILE A 2 17.86 4.69 -48.31
N PHE A 3 17.26 5.53 -47.47
CA PHE A 3 16.75 6.86 -47.88
C PHE A 3 17.83 7.82 -48.37
N ALA A 4 19.09 7.62 -47.96
CA ALA A 4 20.23 8.42 -48.42
C ALA A 4 20.80 7.92 -49.76
N GLY A 5 20.18 6.91 -50.39
CA GLY A 5 20.64 6.32 -51.65
C GLY A 5 21.94 5.51 -51.56
N ARG A 6 22.47 5.27 -50.35
CA ARG A 6 23.77 4.61 -50.11
C ARG A 6 23.62 3.10 -49.86
N TYR A 7 22.81 2.42 -50.66
CA TYR A 7 22.67 0.96 -50.55
C TYR A 7 23.89 0.25 -51.15
N THR A 8 24.42 -0.73 -50.43
CA THR A 8 25.47 -1.64 -50.92
C THR A 8 25.12 -3.08 -50.55
N PRO A 9 25.54 -4.09 -51.32
CA PRO A 9 25.34 -5.51 -50.96
C PRO A 9 25.94 -5.88 -49.59
N ARG A 10 27.00 -5.18 -49.16
CA ARG A 10 27.61 -5.35 -47.83
C ARG A 10 26.64 -5.01 -46.70
N LEU A 11 25.83 -3.96 -46.86
CA LEU A 11 24.81 -3.58 -45.89
C LEU A 11 23.74 -4.67 -45.76
N TYR A 12 23.35 -5.28 -46.88
CA TYR A 12 22.37 -6.37 -46.89
C TYR A 12 22.86 -7.60 -46.13
N ILE A 13 24.09 -8.04 -46.40
CA ILE A 13 24.70 -9.21 -45.74
C ILE A 13 24.84 -8.95 -44.23
N ALA A 14 25.33 -7.76 -43.85
CA ALA A 14 25.53 -7.41 -42.45
C ALA A 14 24.21 -7.38 -41.66
N TYR A 15 23.21 -6.63 -42.14
CA TYR A 15 21.94 -6.47 -41.41
C TYR A 15 21.10 -7.75 -41.38
N SER A 16 21.04 -8.49 -42.50
CA SER A 16 20.25 -9.73 -42.57
C SER A 16 20.82 -10.82 -41.67
N THR A 17 22.15 -10.98 -41.64
CA THR A 17 22.82 -11.93 -40.75
C THR A 17 22.65 -11.53 -39.28
N PHE A 18 22.84 -10.24 -38.96
CA PHE A 18 22.65 -9.71 -37.61
C PHE A 18 21.21 -9.92 -37.11
N TYR A 19 20.21 -9.61 -37.93
CA TYR A 19 18.81 -9.75 -37.55
C TYR A 19 18.43 -11.22 -37.32
N ALA A 20 18.80 -12.13 -38.23
CA ALA A 20 18.46 -13.55 -38.12
C ALA A 20 19.10 -14.21 -36.90
N LEU A 21 20.42 -14.03 -36.72
CA LEU A 21 21.14 -14.61 -35.58
C LEU A 21 20.74 -13.91 -34.27
N GLY A 22 20.67 -12.58 -34.26
CA GLY A 22 20.34 -11.79 -33.08
C GLY A 22 18.93 -12.09 -32.56
N SER A 23 17.95 -12.26 -33.44
CA SER A 23 16.59 -12.61 -33.03
C SER A 23 16.53 -14.02 -32.44
N LEU A 24 17.21 -15.00 -33.05
CA LEU A 24 17.27 -16.37 -32.54
C LEU A 24 17.97 -16.43 -31.17
N MET A 25 19.08 -15.72 -31.01
CA MET A 25 19.80 -15.65 -29.73
C MET A 25 18.98 -14.94 -28.66
N ALA A 26 18.25 -13.87 -29.01
CA ALA A 26 17.37 -13.18 -28.06
C ALA A 26 16.22 -14.07 -27.58
N MET A 27 15.67 -14.93 -28.45
CA MET A 27 14.61 -15.88 -28.06
C MET A 27 15.07 -16.95 -27.07
N GLN A 28 16.37 -17.23 -26.98
CA GLN A 28 16.91 -18.21 -26.03
C GLN A 28 16.87 -17.72 -24.58
N VAL A 29 16.78 -16.40 -24.34
CA VAL A 29 16.72 -15.84 -22.99
C VAL A 29 15.31 -16.04 -22.43
N PRO A 30 15.09 -16.80 -21.34
CA PRO A 30 13.75 -17.17 -20.86
C PRO A 30 12.83 -15.98 -20.56
N PHE A 31 13.38 -14.89 -20.03
CA PHE A 31 12.64 -13.66 -19.75
C PHE A 31 12.13 -12.96 -21.03
N VAL A 32 12.89 -13.07 -22.12
CA VAL A 32 12.55 -12.47 -23.41
C VAL A 32 11.65 -13.42 -24.20
N GLY A 33 12.04 -14.69 -24.34
CA GLY A 33 11.28 -15.72 -25.03
C GLY A 33 10.72 -15.25 -26.38
N PHE A 34 9.41 -15.42 -26.59
CA PHE A 34 8.72 -15.01 -27.82
C PHE A 34 8.31 -13.53 -27.86
N ASN A 35 8.70 -12.73 -26.86
CA ASN A 35 8.38 -11.31 -26.85
C ASN A 35 9.03 -10.58 -28.02
N VAL A 36 10.17 -11.08 -28.53
CA VAL A 36 10.83 -10.57 -29.75
C VAL A 36 9.88 -10.49 -30.94
N LEU A 37 8.96 -11.45 -31.10
CA LEU A 37 8.02 -11.48 -32.23
C LEU A 37 6.67 -10.81 -31.92
N LYS A 38 6.26 -10.81 -30.66
CA LYS A 38 4.92 -10.37 -30.24
C LYS A 38 4.87 -8.88 -29.89
N GLN A 39 5.97 -8.30 -29.40
CA GLN A 39 5.98 -6.92 -28.92
C GLN A 39 6.16 -5.91 -30.06
N ALA A 40 5.44 -4.79 -29.94
CA ALA A 40 5.52 -3.67 -30.88
C ALA A 40 6.92 -3.05 -30.96
N GLU A 41 7.70 -3.15 -29.88
CA GLU A 41 9.05 -2.58 -29.74
C GLU A 41 10.03 -3.16 -30.77
N CYS A 42 9.83 -4.44 -31.15
CA CYS A 42 10.64 -5.12 -32.16
C CYS A 42 10.07 -4.99 -33.58
N ALA A 43 8.86 -4.43 -33.76
CA ALA A 43 8.22 -4.30 -35.07
C ALA A 43 9.06 -3.44 -36.04
N GLY A 44 9.79 -2.45 -35.52
CA GLY A 44 10.70 -1.63 -36.32
C GLY A 44 11.83 -2.44 -36.97
N SER A 45 12.42 -3.42 -36.27
CA SER A 45 13.49 -4.25 -36.82
C SER A 45 12.94 -5.25 -37.85
N HIS A 46 11.77 -5.85 -37.59
CA HIS A 46 11.06 -6.70 -38.54
C HIS A 46 10.71 -5.95 -39.84
N GLY A 47 10.19 -4.73 -39.72
CA GLY A 47 9.84 -3.88 -40.86
C GLY A 47 11.05 -3.52 -41.72
N VAL A 48 12.17 -3.15 -41.11
CA VAL A 48 13.42 -2.83 -41.84
C VAL A 48 13.99 -4.08 -42.51
N PHE A 49 13.93 -5.25 -41.86
CA PHE A 49 14.36 -6.51 -42.47
C PHE A 49 13.55 -6.84 -43.73
N LEU A 50 12.21 -6.80 -43.65
CA LEU A 50 11.34 -7.04 -44.80
C LEU A 50 11.56 -6.04 -45.92
N LEU A 51 11.68 -4.74 -45.59
CA LEU A 51 11.93 -3.68 -46.56
C LEU A 51 13.26 -3.90 -47.29
N LEU A 52 14.29 -4.37 -46.59
CA LEU A 52 15.61 -4.62 -47.16
C LEU A 52 15.62 -5.84 -48.09
N GLN A 53 14.82 -6.88 -47.79
CA GLN A 53 14.59 -8.02 -48.69
C GLN A 53 13.92 -7.58 -50.00
N VAL A 54 12.83 -6.81 -49.90
CA VAL A 54 12.11 -6.27 -51.05
C VAL A 54 13.02 -5.36 -51.88
N TYR A 55 13.77 -4.47 -51.23
CA TYR A 55 14.69 -3.56 -51.93
C TYR A 55 15.78 -4.31 -52.69
N CYS A 56 16.36 -5.36 -52.10
CA CYS A 56 17.38 -6.16 -52.78
C CYS A 56 16.80 -6.88 -54.01
N PHE A 57 15.59 -7.46 -53.87
CA PHE A 57 14.90 -8.13 -54.98
C PHE A 57 14.55 -7.18 -56.12
N VAL A 58 14.05 -5.98 -55.80
CA VAL A 58 13.76 -4.93 -56.80
C VAL A 58 15.04 -4.47 -57.51
N ASN A 59 16.14 -4.31 -56.78
CA ASN A 59 17.41 -3.92 -57.39
C ASN A 59 18.02 -5.03 -58.27
N TRP A 60 17.80 -6.29 -57.92
CA TRP A 60 18.15 -7.43 -58.77
C TRP A 60 17.31 -7.46 -60.06
N LEU A 61 15.98 -7.29 -59.95
CA LEU A 61 15.05 -7.17 -61.09
C LEU A 61 15.40 -6.01 -62.03
N ARG A 62 15.90 -4.89 -61.49
CA ARG A 62 16.37 -3.75 -62.28
C ARG A 62 17.47 -4.14 -63.27
N GLY A 63 18.28 -5.15 -62.97
CA GLY A 63 19.35 -5.63 -63.84
C GLY A 63 18.85 -6.38 -65.09
N PHE A 64 17.61 -6.87 -65.08
CA PHE A 64 17.05 -7.72 -66.15
C PHE A 64 15.94 -7.05 -66.98
N ILE A 65 15.46 -5.86 -66.60
CA ILE A 65 14.26 -5.23 -67.17
C ILE A 65 14.59 -3.84 -67.76
N SER A 66 13.95 -3.47 -68.87
CA SER A 66 14.08 -2.15 -69.50
C SER A 66 13.55 -1.01 -68.60
N ALA A 67 14.18 0.17 -68.67
CA ALA A 67 13.92 1.30 -67.76
C ALA A 67 12.44 1.76 -67.73
N GLY A 68 11.73 1.65 -68.86
CA GLY A 68 10.31 2.03 -68.97
C GLY A 68 9.33 1.04 -68.32
N ALA A 69 9.64 -0.26 -68.37
CA ALA A 69 8.85 -1.30 -67.68
C ALA A 69 9.17 -1.32 -66.18
N PHE A 70 10.43 -1.09 -65.80
CA PHE A 70 10.86 -0.99 -64.42
C PHE A 70 10.18 0.17 -63.68
N ARG A 71 10.08 1.36 -64.30
CA ARG A 71 9.39 2.51 -63.68
C ARG A 71 7.91 2.22 -63.39
N ARG A 72 7.21 1.55 -64.30
CA ARG A 72 5.81 1.12 -64.08
C ARG A 72 5.70 0.09 -62.96
N LEU A 73 6.60 -0.90 -62.93
CA LEU A 73 6.62 -1.95 -61.91
C LEU A 73 6.94 -1.40 -60.51
N VAL A 74 7.86 -0.42 -60.41
CA VAL A 74 8.18 0.24 -59.13
C VAL A 74 7.04 1.12 -58.65
N VAL A 75 6.37 1.86 -59.53
CA VAL A 75 5.24 2.72 -59.13
C VAL A 75 4.03 1.88 -58.69
N VAL A 76 3.69 0.84 -59.46
CA VAL A 76 2.60 -0.08 -59.11
C VAL A 76 2.95 -0.90 -57.86
N GLY A 77 4.19 -1.39 -57.77
CA GLY A 77 4.69 -2.15 -56.62
C GLY A 77 4.80 -1.32 -55.34
N ALA A 78 5.22 -0.06 -55.42
CA ALA A 78 5.22 0.83 -54.28
C ALA A 78 3.80 1.17 -53.81
N ALA A 79 2.87 1.41 -54.75
CA ALA A 79 1.47 1.67 -54.41
C ALA A 79 0.79 0.46 -53.75
N THR A 80 1.01 -0.76 -54.26
CA THR A 80 0.47 -2.00 -53.65
C THR A 80 1.13 -2.33 -52.33
N LEU A 81 2.43 -2.07 -52.17
CA LEU A 81 3.13 -2.25 -50.89
C LEU A 81 2.59 -1.27 -49.83
N VAL A 82 2.43 0.01 -50.19
CA VAL A 82 1.88 1.03 -49.26
C VAL A 82 0.44 0.69 -48.87
N ALA A 83 -0.40 0.30 -49.83
CA ALA A 83 -1.76 -0.14 -49.54
C ALA A 83 -1.78 -1.41 -48.66
N GLY A 84 -0.93 -2.39 -48.96
CA GLY A 84 -0.81 -3.63 -48.19
C GLY A 84 -0.33 -3.40 -46.75
N VAL A 85 0.66 -2.53 -46.55
CA VAL A 85 1.15 -2.15 -45.22
C VAL A 85 0.09 -1.37 -44.45
N ALA A 86 -0.62 -0.44 -45.10
CA ALA A 86 -1.72 0.29 -44.45
C ALA A 86 -2.84 -0.65 -44.00
N ILE A 87 -3.24 -1.60 -44.84
CA ILE A 87 -4.26 -2.61 -44.51
C ILE A 87 -3.77 -3.53 -43.39
N ALA A 88 -2.52 -3.99 -43.45
CA ALA A 88 -1.93 -4.84 -42.42
C ALA A 88 -1.83 -4.13 -41.06
N LEU A 89 -1.45 -2.85 -41.03
CA LEU A 89 -1.41 -2.04 -39.81
C LEU A 89 -2.81 -1.82 -39.21
N VAL A 90 -3.82 -1.55 -40.06
CA VAL A 90 -5.21 -1.44 -39.62
C VAL A 90 -5.73 -2.77 -39.06
N LEU A 91 -5.44 -3.90 -39.71
CA LEU A 91 -5.80 -5.22 -39.22
C LEU A 91 -5.09 -5.58 -37.91
N LEU A 92 -3.80 -5.25 -37.78
CA LEU A 92 -3.03 -5.47 -36.55
C LEU A 92 -3.56 -4.62 -35.38
N GLN A 93 -3.99 -3.39 -35.66
CA GLN A 93 -4.63 -2.51 -34.68
C GLN A 93 -6.00 -3.06 -34.25
N LEU A 94 -6.82 -3.51 -35.20
CA LEU A 94 -8.14 -4.09 -34.93
C LEU A 94 -8.07 -5.43 -34.19
N MET A 95 -7.04 -6.23 -34.42
CA MET A 95 -6.83 -7.51 -33.73
C MET A 95 -6.23 -7.35 -32.32
N GLY A 96 -5.80 -6.14 -31.93
CA GLY A 96 -5.28 -5.85 -30.59
C GLY A 96 -4.04 -6.64 -30.16
N LYS A 97 -3.39 -7.36 -31.08
CA LYS A 97 -2.28 -8.29 -30.75
C LYS A 97 -0.91 -7.62 -30.61
N VAL A 98 -0.76 -6.38 -31.08
CA VAL A 98 0.50 -5.62 -30.99
C VAL A 98 0.28 -4.46 -30.03
N GLN A 99 0.45 -4.72 -28.74
CA GLN A 99 0.40 -3.68 -27.71
C GLN A 99 1.81 -3.26 -27.31
N TRP A 100 1.98 -1.96 -27.11
CA TRP A 100 3.18 -1.40 -26.48
C TRP A 100 3.17 -1.71 -24.99
N THR A 101 4.35 -1.93 -24.40
CA THR A 101 4.42 -2.08 -22.95
C THR A 101 4.20 -0.71 -22.29
N GLY A 102 3.59 -0.69 -21.10
CA GLY A 102 3.32 0.55 -20.39
C GLY A 102 4.58 1.39 -20.17
N ARG A 103 5.71 0.76 -19.87
CA ARG A 103 7.01 1.44 -19.65
C ARG A 103 7.66 1.96 -20.94
N SER A 104 7.46 1.34 -22.10
CA SER A 104 7.97 1.90 -23.36
C SER A 104 7.08 3.02 -23.88
N LEU A 105 5.76 2.93 -23.66
CA LEU A 105 4.83 4.00 -24.03
C LEU A 105 5.12 5.30 -23.28
N THR A 106 5.56 5.24 -22.02
CA THR A 106 5.94 6.43 -21.25
C THR A 106 7.16 7.16 -21.80
N LEU A 107 7.99 6.49 -22.61
CA LEU A 107 9.13 7.13 -23.28
C LEU A 107 8.72 7.90 -24.54
N LEU A 108 7.56 7.56 -25.13
CA LEU A 108 6.99 8.23 -26.29
C LEU A 108 6.02 9.33 -25.87
N ASP A 109 5.23 9.07 -24.82
CA ASP A 109 4.34 10.03 -24.18
C ASP A 109 4.71 10.16 -22.69
N PRO A 110 5.49 11.19 -22.31
CA PRO A 110 5.91 11.39 -20.92
C PRO A 110 4.74 11.71 -19.98
N THR A 111 3.57 12.09 -20.50
CA THR A 111 2.38 12.40 -19.68
C THR A 111 1.57 11.15 -19.33
N TYR A 112 1.80 10.03 -20.03
CA TYR A 112 1.06 8.79 -19.81
C TYR A 112 1.32 8.19 -18.42
N ALA A 113 2.58 8.25 -17.95
CA ALA A 113 2.98 7.66 -16.67
C ALA A 113 2.27 8.31 -15.49
N SER A 114 2.32 9.64 -15.43
CA SER A 114 1.76 10.42 -14.31
C SER A 114 0.25 10.31 -14.21
N LYS A 115 -0.44 10.12 -15.36
CA LYS A 115 -1.90 10.06 -15.41
C LYS A 115 -2.46 8.66 -15.16
N TYR A 116 -1.84 7.61 -15.71
CA TYR A 116 -2.44 6.27 -15.73
C TYR A 116 -1.69 5.23 -14.90
N ILE A 117 -0.39 5.42 -14.62
CA ILE A 117 0.41 4.44 -13.88
C ILE A 117 1.29 5.15 -12.83
N PRO A 118 0.72 5.51 -11.66
CA PRO A 118 1.44 6.24 -10.61
C PRO A 118 2.71 5.55 -10.13
N ILE A 119 2.77 4.21 -10.18
CA ILE A 119 3.94 3.42 -9.79
C ILE A 119 5.16 3.80 -10.63
N ILE A 120 5.00 3.94 -11.95
CA ILE A 120 6.12 4.33 -12.84
C ILE A 120 6.54 5.78 -12.55
N ALA A 121 5.59 6.69 -12.33
CA ALA A 121 5.90 8.08 -12.02
C ALA A 121 6.56 8.27 -10.64
N SER A 122 6.36 7.33 -9.70
CA SER A 122 6.88 7.41 -8.34
C SER A 122 8.41 7.24 -8.24
N VAL A 123 9.04 6.60 -9.23
CA VAL A 123 10.50 6.40 -9.25
C VAL A 123 11.16 7.70 -9.69
N SER A 124 12.05 8.24 -8.86
CA SER A 124 12.79 9.48 -9.14
C SER A 124 13.61 9.40 -10.43
N GLU A 125 14.10 8.21 -10.79
CA GLU A 125 14.85 7.96 -12.02
C GLU A 125 14.05 8.16 -13.32
N HIS A 126 12.71 8.09 -13.23
CA HIS A 126 11.80 8.27 -14.36
C HIS A 126 11.44 9.74 -14.62
N GLN A 127 11.95 10.67 -13.80
CA GLN A 127 11.74 12.10 -13.99
C GLN A 127 12.55 12.66 -15.16
N PRO A 128 12.12 13.78 -15.76
CA PRO A 128 12.87 14.44 -16.83
C PRO A 128 14.16 15.07 -16.30
N THR A 129 15.19 15.10 -17.14
CA THR A 129 16.48 15.72 -16.82
C THR A 129 16.42 17.24 -16.90
N THR A 130 17.00 17.95 -15.94
CA THR A 130 17.25 19.39 -16.04
C THR A 130 18.55 19.66 -16.81
N TRP A 131 18.68 20.86 -17.38
CA TRP A 131 19.90 21.27 -18.11
C TRP A 131 21.17 21.22 -17.23
N THR A 132 21.01 21.41 -15.92
CA THR A 132 22.10 21.32 -14.94
C THR A 132 22.70 19.91 -14.89
N SER A 133 21.89 18.86 -14.99
CA SER A 133 22.36 17.46 -15.08
C SER A 133 23.17 17.23 -16.34
N TYR A 134 22.75 17.78 -17.49
CA TYR A 134 23.54 17.68 -18.72
C TYR A 134 24.93 18.28 -18.60
N PHE A 135 25.05 19.46 -18.01
CA PHE A 135 26.34 20.12 -17.84
C PHE A 135 27.22 19.45 -16.78
N PHE A 136 26.58 18.95 -15.71
CA PHE A 136 27.24 18.20 -14.65
C PHE A 136 27.85 16.90 -15.18
N ASP A 137 27.13 16.22 -16.08
CA ASP A 137 27.48 14.90 -16.62
C ASP A 137 28.27 14.96 -17.94
N LEU A 138 28.06 15.98 -18.80
CA LEU A 138 28.62 16.09 -20.15
C LEU A 138 29.13 17.51 -20.45
N HIS A 139 30.33 17.63 -21.05
CA HIS A 139 30.98 18.94 -21.24
C HIS A 139 31.13 19.40 -22.71
N ILE A 140 31.71 18.60 -23.63
CA ILE A 140 32.04 19.07 -24.99
C ILE A 140 31.58 18.07 -26.05
N LEU A 141 30.95 18.54 -27.14
CA LEU A 141 30.44 17.69 -28.24
C LEU A 141 30.68 18.35 -29.62
N ASN A 142 31.06 17.56 -30.63
CA ASN A 142 31.08 17.99 -32.04
C ASN A 142 30.87 16.82 -33.03
N LEU A 143 30.45 17.11 -34.28
CA LEU A 143 29.87 16.15 -35.24
C LEU A 143 30.68 15.98 -36.56
N THR A 144 30.71 14.77 -37.14
CA THR A 144 31.40 14.46 -38.45
C THR A 144 30.75 13.32 -39.29
N ASP A 145 31.27 13.09 -40.51
CA ASP A 145 30.63 12.46 -41.70
C ASP A 145 30.71 10.92 -41.88
N GLY A 146 31.25 10.14 -40.93
CA GLY A 146 30.86 8.73 -40.73
C GLY A 146 29.43 8.59 -40.14
N GLY A 147 28.68 9.68 -40.28
CA GLY A 147 27.90 10.27 -39.23
C GLY A 147 26.50 9.76 -39.17
N ILE A 148 25.94 9.12 -40.20
CA ILE A 148 24.50 8.84 -40.19
C ILE A 148 24.12 7.95 -39.00
N PHE A 149 24.92 6.95 -38.64
CA PHE A 149 24.67 6.13 -37.46
C PHE A 149 24.97 6.89 -36.16
N VAL A 150 26.09 7.60 -36.09
CA VAL A 150 26.53 8.34 -34.88
C VAL A 150 25.60 9.53 -34.58
N ILE A 151 25.14 10.24 -35.61
CA ILE A 151 24.14 11.31 -35.59
C ILE A 151 22.81 10.73 -35.13
N LEU A 152 22.34 9.65 -35.77
CA LEU A 152 21.05 9.05 -35.38
C LEU A 152 21.10 8.55 -33.93
N TYR A 153 22.19 7.89 -33.54
CA TYR A 153 22.36 7.44 -32.16
C TYR A 153 22.43 8.63 -31.20
N GLY A 154 23.19 9.67 -31.53
CA GLY A 154 23.31 10.88 -30.72
C GLY A 154 21.98 11.63 -30.56
N THR A 155 21.22 11.82 -31.64
CA THR A 155 19.93 12.53 -31.58
C THR A 155 18.87 11.74 -30.82
N VAL A 156 18.81 10.41 -31.04
CA VAL A 156 17.86 9.54 -30.35
C VAL A 156 18.21 9.39 -28.87
N ALA A 157 19.49 9.18 -28.54
CA ALA A 157 19.95 9.10 -27.15
C ALA A 157 19.75 10.43 -26.41
N TRP A 158 19.97 11.56 -27.08
CA TRP A 158 19.74 12.89 -26.50
C TRP A 158 18.25 13.13 -26.20
N TYR A 159 17.35 12.76 -27.12
CA TYR A 159 15.91 12.82 -26.87
C TYR A 159 15.52 11.97 -25.65
N PHE A 160 15.96 10.71 -25.60
CA PHE A 160 15.60 9.80 -24.50
C PHE A 160 16.21 10.20 -23.16
N ALA A 161 17.45 10.71 -23.14
CA ALA A 161 18.03 11.31 -21.95
C ALA A 161 17.18 12.52 -21.50
N GLY A 162 16.62 13.30 -22.44
CA GLY A 162 15.77 14.46 -22.16
C GLY A 162 14.50 14.09 -21.42
N VAL A 163 13.91 12.97 -21.83
CA VAL A 163 12.68 12.44 -21.25
C VAL A 163 12.91 11.79 -19.88
N MET A 164 14.05 11.14 -19.66
CA MET A 164 14.28 10.31 -18.47
C MET A 164 15.75 10.33 -18.00
N VAL A 165 15.96 10.70 -16.73
CA VAL A 165 17.31 10.81 -16.10
C VAL A 165 18.14 9.54 -16.23
N ARG A 166 17.55 8.36 -16.02
CA ARG A 166 18.31 7.10 -16.12
C ARG A 166 18.89 6.85 -17.52
N LEU A 167 18.26 7.37 -18.57
CA LEU A 167 18.73 7.18 -19.95
C LEU A 167 19.93 8.06 -20.29
N MET A 168 20.35 8.95 -19.39
CA MET A 168 21.62 9.67 -19.47
C MET A 168 22.83 8.72 -19.60
N LEU A 169 22.75 7.53 -18.97
CA LEU A 169 23.76 6.49 -19.10
C LEU A 169 23.94 6.02 -20.55
N THR A 170 22.88 6.05 -21.36
CA THR A 170 22.95 5.68 -22.79
C THR A 170 23.47 6.81 -23.67
N LEU A 171 23.35 8.07 -23.22
CA LEU A 171 23.92 9.23 -23.91
C LEU A 171 25.44 9.34 -23.67
N ALA A 172 25.94 8.93 -22.51
CA ALA A 172 27.35 9.09 -22.15
C ALA A 172 28.34 8.48 -23.18
N PRO A 173 28.18 7.23 -23.69
CA PRO A 173 29.11 6.66 -24.66
C PRO A 173 29.16 7.45 -25.99
N ILE A 174 28.01 7.86 -26.53
CA ILE A 174 27.97 8.59 -27.80
C ILE A 174 28.49 10.01 -27.63
N ALA A 175 28.23 10.61 -26.48
CA ALA A 175 28.79 11.89 -26.11
C ALA A 175 30.32 11.84 -26.08
N CYS A 176 30.91 10.84 -25.42
CA CYS A 176 32.36 10.62 -25.41
C CYS A 176 32.95 10.45 -26.82
N ILE A 177 32.28 9.68 -27.70
CA ILE A 177 32.75 9.48 -29.08
C ILE A 177 32.73 10.79 -29.86
N LEU A 178 31.63 11.55 -29.80
CA LEU A 178 31.49 12.83 -30.49
C LEU A 178 32.49 13.87 -29.95
N ALA A 179 32.64 13.94 -28.63
CA ALA A 179 33.64 14.77 -27.95
C ALA A 179 35.06 14.44 -28.43
N ALA A 180 35.42 13.15 -28.41
CA ALA A 180 36.75 12.67 -28.80
C ALA A 180 37.04 12.96 -30.27
N VAL A 181 36.08 12.77 -31.17
CA VAL A 181 36.25 13.08 -32.59
C VAL A 181 36.42 14.58 -32.81
N GLY A 182 35.60 15.41 -32.14
CA GLY A 182 35.70 16.88 -32.22
C GLY A 182 37.04 17.40 -31.70
N ILE A 183 37.45 16.97 -30.52
CA ILE A 183 38.71 17.34 -29.88
C ILE A 183 39.89 16.83 -30.72
N SER A 184 39.86 15.58 -31.18
CA SER A 184 40.93 14.99 -32.01
C SER A 184 41.07 15.69 -33.37
N ALA A 185 39.97 16.01 -34.06
CA ALA A 185 40.01 16.71 -35.34
C ALA A 185 40.58 18.13 -35.19
N THR A 186 40.23 18.80 -34.10
CA THR A 186 40.72 20.14 -33.76
C THR A 186 42.21 20.09 -33.43
N LEU A 187 42.63 19.22 -32.52
CA LEU A 187 44.04 19.01 -32.15
C LEU A 187 44.90 18.62 -33.36
N ARG A 188 44.46 17.69 -34.23
CA ARG A 188 45.22 17.30 -35.42
C ARG A 188 45.48 18.48 -36.36
N LYS A 189 44.48 19.34 -36.58
CA LYS A 189 44.64 20.54 -37.43
C LYS A 189 45.63 21.53 -36.82
N PHE A 190 45.44 21.91 -35.55
CA PHE A 190 46.29 22.92 -34.91
C PHE A 190 47.71 22.43 -34.59
N MET A 191 47.87 21.16 -34.19
CA MET A 191 49.19 20.54 -34.04
C MET A 191 49.92 20.40 -35.38
N GLY A 192 49.20 20.15 -36.48
CA GLY A 192 49.78 20.14 -37.83
C GLY A 192 50.34 21.50 -38.23
N PHE A 193 49.61 22.59 -37.93
CA PHE A 193 50.10 23.95 -38.15
C PHE A 193 51.33 24.28 -37.29
N LEU A 194 51.32 23.88 -36.02
CA LEU A 194 52.48 24.05 -35.13
C LEU A 194 53.69 23.26 -35.62
N HIS A 195 53.53 21.98 -35.95
CA HIS A 195 54.62 21.13 -36.44
C HIS A 195 55.26 21.70 -37.70
N ARG A 196 54.45 22.19 -38.65
CA ARG A 196 54.96 22.83 -39.87
C ARG A 196 55.69 24.15 -39.58
N SER A 197 55.22 24.93 -38.61
CA SER A 197 55.90 26.16 -38.17
C SER A 197 57.25 25.88 -37.50
N PHE A 198 57.36 24.79 -36.73
CA PHE A 198 58.60 24.39 -36.04
C PHE A 198 59.60 23.67 -36.94
N SER A 199 59.14 22.83 -37.87
CA SER A 199 60.00 22.05 -38.77
C SER A 199 60.50 22.84 -39.99
N GLY A 200 60.19 24.13 -40.10
CA GLY A 200 60.71 25.02 -41.15
C GLY A 200 60.35 24.62 -42.59
N THR A 201 59.38 23.71 -42.77
CA THR A 201 59.09 23.10 -44.09
C THR A 201 58.03 23.92 -44.83
N THR A 202 58.48 24.83 -45.68
CA THR A 202 57.65 25.68 -46.56
C THR A 202 57.13 24.91 -47.77
N THR A 203 56.16 23.99 -47.59
CA THR A 203 55.41 23.45 -48.73
C THR A 203 54.25 24.37 -49.08
N PRO A 204 54.23 25.04 -50.24
CA PRO A 204 53.19 26.02 -50.55
C PRO A 204 51.81 25.38 -50.46
N LEU A 205 50.93 25.94 -49.62
CA LEU A 205 49.53 25.53 -49.56
C LEU A 205 48.89 25.85 -50.92
N LYS A 206 48.31 24.84 -51.57
CA LYS A 206 47.46 25.05 -52.76
C LYS A 206 46.28 25.96 -52.38
N ASN A 207 46.25 27.14 -52.99
CA ASN A 207 45.14 28.08 -53.17
C ASN A 207 44.32 28.48 -51.93
N GLY A 208 44.61 29.67 -51.37
CA GLY A 208 43.61 30.55 -50.75
C GLY A 208 43.28 30.34 -49.27
N VAL A 209 43.98 29.47 -48.55
CA VAL A 209 43.78 29.31 -47.09
C VAL A 209 44.72 30.24 -46.34
N GLN A 210 44.16 31.22 -45.64
CA GLN A 210 44.87 32.20 -44.81
C GLN A 210 45.76 31.47 -43.78
N GLU A 211 47.06 31.76 -43.76
CA GLU A 211 47.99 31.16 -42.80
C GLU A 211 47.60 31.59 -41.38
N VAL A 212 47.22 30.61 -40.56
CA VAL A 212 46.92 30.84 -39.15
C VAL A 212 48.24 31.14 -38.44
N HIS A 213 48.31 32.27 -37.74
CA HIS A 213 49.50 32.67 -36.98
C HIS A 213 49.85 31.57 -35.95
N SER A 214 51.13 31.16 -35.92
CA SER A 214 51.61 30.04 -35.07
C SER A 214 51.29 30.24 -33.58
N GLY A 215 51.31 31.49 -33.10
CA GLY A 215 50.90 31.85 -31.74
C GLY A 215 49.42 31.53 -31.45
N PHE A 216 48.52 31.71 -32.42
CA PHE A 216 47.10 31.38 -32.26
C PHE A 216 46.90 29.86 -32.16
N ALA A 217 47.59 29.09 -32.99
CA ALA A 217 47.53 27.63 -32.92
C ALA A 217 48.05 27.08 -31.58
N LEU A 218 49.12 27.67 -31.03
CA LEU A 218 49.64 27.34 -29.70
C LEU A 218 48.60 27.61 -28.61
N VAL A 219 47.96 28.78 -28.62
CA VAL A 219 46.93 29.16 -27.65
C VAL A 219 45.76 28.18 -27.70
N VAL A 220 45.28 27.81 -28.89
CA VAL A 220 44.17 26.85 -29.03
C VAL A 220 44.53 25.48 -28.45
N VAL A 221 45.74 24.98 -28.70
CA VAL A 221 46.20 23.70 -28.13
C VAL A 221 46.33 23.77 -26.61
N MET A 222 46.86 24.87 -26.07
CA MET A 222 46.98 25.10 -24.63
C MET A 222 45.62 25.17 -23.94
N VAL A 223 44.67 25.90 -24.53
CA VAL A 223 43.29 26.01 -24.02
C VAL A 223 42.60 24.64 -24.04
N LEU A 224 42.69 23.88 -25.13
CA LEU A 224 42.12 22.53 -25.21
C LEU A 224 42.74 21.59 -24.17
N THR A 225 44.06 21.68 -23.95
CA THR A 225 44.75 20.88 -22.94
C THR A 225 44.29 21.26 -21.54
N ALA A 226 44.15 22.56 -21.24
CA ALA A 226 43.62 23.05 -19.97
C ALA A 226 42.18 22.59 -19.73
N LEU A 227 41.32 22.59 -20.76
CA LEU A 227 39.96 22.07 -20.67
C LEU A 227 39.92 20.57 -20.35
N LEU A 228 40.82 19.77 -20.95
CA LEU A 228 40.94 18.34 -20.65
C LEU A 228 41.39 18.08 -19.20
N LEU A 229 42.35 18.87 -18.70
CA LEU A 229 42.77 18.80 -17.30
C LEU A 229 41.64 19.21 -16.35
N SER A 230 40.94 20.31 -16.66
CA SER A 230 39.77 20.75 -15.90
C SER A 230 38.68 19.67 -15.85
N TYR A 231 38.40 19.02 -16.98
CA TYR A 231 37.45 17.90 -17.05
C TYR A 231 37.85 16.74 -16.13
N GLN A 232 39.13 16.37 -16.08
CA GLN A 232 39.63 15.32 -15.19
C GLN A 232 39.41 15.68 -13.71
N PHE A 233 39.70 16.93 -13.32
CA PHE A 233 39.45 17.40 -11.95
C PHE A 233 37.97 17.43 -11.61
N HIS A 234 37.12 17.91 -12.52
CA HIS A 234 35.67 17.91 -12.36
C HIS A 234 35.12 16.50 -12.19
N ALA A 235 35.50 15.56 -13.07
CA ALA A 235 35.06 14.17 -12.99
C ALA A 235 35.48 13.50 -11.67
N ALA A 236 36.70 13.74 -11.21
CA ALA A 236 37.18 13.23 -9.92
C ALA A 236 36.43 13.85 -8.73
N TYR A 237 36.18 15.16 -8.76
CA TYR A 237 35.45 15.88 -7.72
C TYR A 237 34.00 15.41 -7.62
N VAL A 238 33.29 15.35 -8.75
CA VAL A 238 31.91 14.89 -8.84
C VAL A 238 31.77 13.45 -8.38
N SER A 239 32.67 12.57 -8.82
CA SER A 239 32.65 11.16 -8.39
C SER A 239 32.81 11.00 -6.89
N SER A 240 33.71 11.79 -6.28
CA SER A 240 34.04 11.76 -4.85
C SER A 240 32.96 12.40 -3.96
N MET A 241 32.30 13.46 -4.43
CA MET A 241 31.35 14.22 -3.60
C MET A 241 29.90 13.82 -3.82
N ALA A 242 29.50 13.45 -5.05
CA ALA A 242 28.10 13.21 -5.37
C ALA A 242 27.76 11.72 -5.48
N TYR A 243 28.57 10.94 -6.19
CA TYR A 243 28.21 9.54 -6.51
C TYR A 243 28.69 8.53 -5.47
N SER A 244 29.80 8.80 -4.75
CA SER A 244 30.31 7.90 -3.71
C SER A 244 29.65 8.13 -2.34
N SER A 245 28.34 7.89 -2.24
CA SER A 245 27.58 7.94 -1.00
C SER A 245 26.76 6.64 -0.80
N PRO A 246 26.97 5.88 0.30
CA PRO A 246 26.18 4.68 0.56
C PRO A 246 24.75 5.03 0.99
N SER A 247 23.76 4.25 0.52
CA SER A 247 22.35 4.47 0.87
C SER A 247 21.86 3.69 2.08
N ILE A 248 22.60 2.65 2.52
CA ILE A 248 22.27 1.83 3.70
C ILE A 248 22.76 2.51 4.98
N VAL A 249 23.94 3.11 4.92
CA VAL A 249 24.61 3.75 6.04
C VAL A 249 24.51 5.25 5.82
N ILE A 250 23.76 5.95 6.66
CA ILE A 250 23.48 7.37 6.45
C ILE A 250 24.61 8.19 7.08
N GLU A 251 25.34 8.94 6.25
CA GLU A 251 26.25 9.98 6.73
C GLU A 251 25.43 11.22 7.11
N ALA A 252 25.23 11.45 8.41
CA ALA A 252 24.40 12.53 8.94
C ALA A 252 25.10 13.90 8.94
N GLY A 253 26.38 13.91 8.57
CA GLY A 253 27.22 15.10 8.52
C GLY A 253 28.53 14.89 9.28
N ARG A 254 29.15 16.02 9.64
CA ARG A 254 30.38 16.03 10.45
C ARG A 254 30.11 16.78 11.75
N THR A 255 30.68 16.28 12.84
CA THR A 255 30.71 17.01 14.12
C THR A 255 31.47 18.32 13.97
N GLN A 256 31.35 19.21 14.96
CA GLN A 256 32.18 20.43 15.02
C GLN A 256 33.69 20.12 15.04
N SER A 257 34.08 18.93 15.50
CA SER A 257 35.47 18.42 15.47
C SER A 257 35.89 17.82 14.12
N GLY A 258 34.98 17.74 13.14
CA GLY A 258 35.26 17.21 11.80
C GLY A 258 35.14 15.68 11.67
N GLU A 259 34.75 14.98 12.74
CA GLU A 259 34.49 13.54 12.73
C GLU A 259 33.19 13.25 11.97
N ARG A 260 33.16 12.19 11.17
CA ARG A 260 31.96 11.79 10.44
C ARG A 260 31.00 11.08 11.38
N VAL A 261 29.78 11.61 11.50
CA VAL A 261 28.71 10.94 12.24
C VAL A 261 27.96 10.04 11.28
N VAL A 262 27.90 8.76 11.62
CA VAL A 262 27.34 7.72 10.77
C VAL A 262 26.19 7.06 11.52
N PHE A 263 25.00 7.10 10.93
CA PHE A 263 23.83 6.39 11.45
C PHE A 263 23.67 5.06 10.71
N ASP A 264 23.56 3.98 11.50
CA ASP A 264 23.52 2.60 10.99
C ASP A 264 22.25 1.84 11.38
N ASP A 265 21.17 2.58 11.57
CA ASP A 265 19.88 2.09 12.02
C ASP A 265 19.26 1.02 11.11
N TYR A 266 19.51 1.09 9.79
CA TYR A 266 19.02 0.07 8.85
C TYR A 266 19.62 -1.30 9.14
N ARG A 267 20.95 -1.38 9.30
CA ARG A 267 21.60 -2.67 9.58
C ARG A 267 21.22 -3.17 10.96
N GLU A 268 21.15 -2.29 11.95
CA GLU A 268 20.69 -2.61 13.30
C GLU A 268 19.31 -3.28 13.26
N ALA A 269 18.32 -2.63 12.65
CA ALA A 269 16.95 -3.11 12.59
C ALA A 269 16.80 -4.41 11.77
N TYR A 270 17.47 -4.50 10.62
CA TYR A 270 17.45 -5.72 9.81
C TYR A 270 18.13 -6.89 10.51
N PHE A 271 19.19 -6.64 11.28
CA PHE A 271 19.85 -7.68 12.05
C PHE A 271 19.02 -8.12 13.26
N TRP A 272 18.32 -7.19 13.91
CA TRP A 272 17.33 -7.50 14.94
C TRP A 272 16.22 -8.41 14.38
N LEU A 273 15.66 -8.08 13.21
CA LEU A 273 14.67 -8.93 12.52
C LEU A 273 15.23 -10.34 12.28
N ARG A 274 16.49 -10.43 11.83
CA ARG A 274 17.12 -11.71 11.52
C ARG A 274 17.34 -12.60 12.73
N GLN A 275 17.65 -12.03 13.90
CA GLN A 275 18.00 -12.80 15.10
C GLN A 275 16.82 -13.05 16.03
N ASN A 276 15.86 -12.12 16.11
CA ASN A 276 14.83 -12.11 17.16
C ASN A 276 13.42 -12.50 16.67
N THR A 277 13.24 -12.75 15.36
CA THR A 277 11.94 -13.17 14.81
C THR A 277 11.98 -14.63 14.31
N PRO A 278 10.83 -15.33 14.25
CA PRO A 278 10.72 -16.63 13.59
C PRO A 278 11.24 -16.61 12.15
N ALA A 279 11.77 -17.73 11.65
CA ALA A 279 12.35 -17.81 10.30
C ALA A 279 11.30 -17.65 9.18
N ASP A 280 10.06 -18.01 9.47
CA ASP A 280 8.87 -17.89 8.61
C ASP A 280 8.10 -16.58 8.80
N ALA A 281 8.61 -15.66 9.63
CA ALA A 281 7.95 -14.39 9.88
C ALA A 281 7.82 -13.56 8.59
N ARG A 282 6.60 -13.07 8.35
CA ARG A 282 6.28 -12.23 7.19
C ARG A 282 6.25 -10.75 7.57
N ILE A 283 7.02 -9.97 6.82
CA ILE A 283 7.21 -8.54 7.06
C ILE A 283 6.52 -7.75 5.95
N LEU A 284 5.64 -6.85 6.35
CA LEU A 284 5.07 -5.85 5.47
C LEU A 284 5.85 -4.54 5.61
N ALA A 285 6.36 -4.03 4.49
CA ALA A 285 6.94 -2.70 4.37
C ALA A 285 6.61 -2.14 2.99
N TRP A 286 7.00 -0.89 2.71
CA TRP A 286 6.90 -0.33 1.37
C TRP A 286 7.85 -1.05 0.38
N TRP A 287 7.51 -1.06 -0.91
CA TRP A 287 8.20 -1.88 -1.93
C TRP A 287 9.67 -1.50 -2.14
N ASP A 288 10.06 -0.25 -1.83
CA ASP A 288 11.45 0.23 -1.90
C ASP A 288 12.42 -0.67 -1.11
N TYR A 289 11.97 -1.19 0.03
CA TYR A 289 12.81 -1.88 1.02
C TYR A 289 12.84 -3.41 0.84
N GLY A 290 12.06 -3.97 -0.10
CA GLY A 290 11.86 -5.42 -0.26
C GLY A 290 13.17 -6.22 -0.43
N TYR A 291 14.03 -5.82 -1.37
CA TYR A 291 15.33 -6.46 -1.57
C TYR A 291 16.27 -6.32 -0.37
N GLN A 292 16.26 -5.16 0.31
CA GLN A 292 17.12 -4.93 1.48
C GLN A 292 16.75 -5.87 2.63
N MET A 293 15.46 -5.99 2.92
CA MET A 293 14.96 -6.91 3.95
C MET A 293 15.24 -8.37 3.58
N SER A 294 14.97 -8.76 2.34
CA SER A 294 15.22 -10.14 1.88
C SER A 294 16.71 -10.51 1.96
N GLY A 295 17.60 -9.59 1.59
CA GLY A 295 19.05 -9.81 1.62
C GLY A 295 19.67 -9.75 3.02
N MET A 296 19.34 -8.71 3.81
CA MET A 296 19.99 -8.45 5.10
C MET A 296 19.27 -9.13 6.27
N ALA A 297 17.94 -8.97 6.35
CA ALA A 297 17.13 -9.57 7.41
C ALA A 297 16.85 -11.06 7.19
N ASN A 298 16.94 -11.54 5.94
CA ASN A 298 16.66 -12.93 5.55
C ASN A 298 15.28 -13.40 6.07
N ARG A 299 14.23 -12.66 5.67
CA ARG A 299 12.83 -12.90 6.04
C ARG A 299 11.92 -12.74 4.83
N THR A 300 10.73 -13.31 4.92
CA THR A 300 9.72 -13.23 3.86
C THR A 300 9.13 -11.82 3.81
N VAL A 301 9.20 -11.19 2.63
CA VAL A 301 8.63 -9.86 2.38
C VAL A 301 7.34 -9.97 1.58
N ILE A 302 6.34 -9.16 1.92
CA ILE A 302 5.06 -9.16 1.21
C ILE A 302 5.19 -8.50 -0.17
N VAL A 303 5.83 -7.33 -0.25
CA VAL A 303 6.07 -6.62 -1.51
C VAL A 303 7.55 -6.41 -1.75
N ASP A 304 7.91 -6.38 -3.03
CA ASP A 304 9.29 -6.29 -3.48
C ASP A 304 9.47 -5.29 -4.62
N ASN A 305 10.71 -4.89 -4.84
CA ASN A 305 11.12 -3.77 -5.67
C ASN A 305 10.99 -4.07 -7.18
N ASN A 306 10.76 -5.34 -7.57
CA ASN A 306 10.49 -5.71 -8.97
C ASN A 306 9.13 -5.20 -9.50
N THR A 307 8.19 -4.87 -8.62
CA THR A 307 6.89 -4.22 -8.96
C THR A 307 6.07 -4.85 -10.10
N TRP A 308 6.11 -6.18 -10.26
CA TRP A 308 5.40 -6.88 -11.35
C TRP A 308 3.89 -7.05 -11.12
N ASN A 309 3.42 -7.01 -9.86
CA ASN A 309 2.00 -7.14 -9.49
C ASN A 309 1.50 -5.86 -8.79
N ASN A 310 0.90 -4.96 -9.56
CA ASN A 310 0.43 -3.66 -9.09
C ASN A 310 -0.69 -3.78 -8.05
N THR A 311 -1.59 -4.75 -8.20
CA THR A 311 -2.71 -4.96 -7.27
C THR A 311 -2.21 -5.35 -5.87
N HIS A 312 -1.13 -6.12 -5.80
CA HIS A 312 -0.52 -6.50 -4.53
C HIS A 312 0.08 -5.28 -3.81
N ILE A 313 0.79 -4.41 -4.54
CA ILE A 313 1.34 -3.17 -4.00
C ILE A 313 0.23 -2.21 -3.58
N ALA A 314 -0.83 -2.11 -4.38
CA ALA A 314 -2.00 -1.31 -4.05
C ALA A 314 -2.70 -1.80 -2.77
N THR A 315 -2.68 -3.11 -2.49
CA THR A 315 -3.22 -3.68 -1.25
C THR A 315 -2.38 -3.26 -0.03
N VAL A 316 -1.05 -3.26 -0.15
CA VAL A 316 -0.14 -2.73 0.90
C VAL A 316 -0.36 -1.22 1.08
N GLY A 317 -0.46 -0.45 -0.01
CA GLY A 317 -0.75 0.98 0.06
C GLY A 317 -2.10 1.29 0.72
N ARG A 318 -3.13 0.49 0.40
CA ARG A 318 -4.44 0.53 1.06
C ARG A 318 -4.32 0.27 2.55
N ALA A 319 -3.56 -0.75 2.98
CA ALA A 319 -3.35 -1.02 4.40
C ALA A 319 -2.68 0.15 5.14
N LEU A 320 -1.63 0.73 4.55
CA LEU A 320 -0.86 1.82 5.17
C LEU A 320 -1.66 3.13 5.30
N ALA A 321 -2.55 3.42 4.35
CA ALA A 321 -3.30 4.67 4.34
C ALA A 321 -4.75 4.55 4.85
N SER A 322 -5.22 3.35 5.20
CA SER A 322 -6.48 3.14 5.91
C SER A 322 -6.34 3.40 7.41
N THR A 323 -7.46 3.48 8.13
CA THR A 323 -7.46 3.45 9.60
C THR A 323 -6.97 2.11 10.13
N GLU A 324 -6.52 2.06 11.38
CA GLU A 324 -6.06 0.82 12.02
C GLU A 324 -7.09 -0.32 11.94
N GLU A 325 -8.37 -0.03 12.19
CA GLU A 325 -9.48 -0.98 12.09
C GLU A 325 -9.70 -1.51 10.66
N GLY A 326 -9.54 -0.64 9.65
CA GLY A 326 -9.64 -1.03 8.24
C GLY A 326 -8.41 -1.76 7.71
N ALA A 327 -7.24 -1.48 8.28
CA ALA A 327 -5.97 -2.10 7.88
C ALA A 327 -5.79 -3.51 8.49
N TYR A 328 -6.26 -3.73 9.72
CA TYR A 328 -6.14 -5.01 10.42
C TYR A 328 -6.65 -6.24 9.64
N PRO A 329 -7.86 -6.24 9.04
CA PRO A 329 -8.32 -7.38 8.24
C PRO A 329 -7.45 -7.63 7.02
N ILE A 330 -6.87 -6.58 6.42
CA ILE A 330 -5.95 -6.71 5.28
C ILE A 330 -4.66 -7.38 5.74
N LEU A 331 -4.08 -6.93 6.85
CA LEU A 331 -2.87 -7.52 7.44
C LEU A 331 -3.07 -9.00 7.79
N GLN A 332 -4.26 -9.37 8.28
CA GLN A 332 -4.62 -10.77 8.54
C GLN A 332 -4.80 -11.59 7.28
N SER A 333 -5.44 -11.04 6.24
CA SER A 333 -5.62 -11.75 4.97
C SER A 333 -4.30 -12.06 4.27
N LEU A 334 -3.28 -11.22 4.49
CA LEU A 334 -1.92 -11.40 4.00
C LEU A 334 -1.02 -12.15 5.00
N ASP A 335 -1.57 -12.51 6.16
CA ASP A 335 -0.90 -13.26 7.23
C ASP A 335 0.43 -12.60 7.66
N VAL A 336 0.37 -11.29 7.90
CA VAL A 336 1.52 -10.44 8.27
C VAL A 336 1.79 -10.51 9.77
N ASP A 337 3.03 -10.79 10.14
CA ASP A 337 3.47 -10.83 11.54
C ASP A 337 4.04 -9.49 12.02
N TYR A 338 4.82 -8.83 11.15
CA TYR A 338 5.51 -7.58 11.45
C TYR A 338 5.28 -6.53 10.37
N VAL A 339 5.15 -5.28 10.80
CA VAL A 339 5.08 -4.09 9.94
C VAL A 339 6.31 -3.23 10.20
N LEU A 340 7.07 -2.93 9.16
CA LEU A 340 8.24 -2.06 9.21
C LEU A 340 7.90 -0.72 8.54
N VAL A 341 8.20 0.37 9.24
CA VAL A 341 8.06 1.74 8.73
C VAL A 341 9.36 2.52 8.97
N ILE A 342 9.69 3.40 8.02
CA ILE A 342 10.84 4.31 8.11
C ILE A 342 10.36 5.68 8.56
N PHE A 343 10.94 6.19 9.64
CA PHE A 343 10.58 7.45 10.25
C PHE A 343 11.78 8.39 10.39
N GLY A 344 11.77 9.51 9.66
CA GLY A 344 12.90 10.45 9.63
C GLY A 344 12.79 11.64 10.59
N GLY A 345 11.73 11.71 11.41
CA GLY A 345 11.38 12.94 12.12
C GLY A 345 12.35 13.36 13.24
N LEU A 346 13.08 12.40 13.84
CA LEU A 346 14.10 12.69 14.88
C LEU A 346 15.43 13.17 14.28
N THR A 347 15.84 12.58 13.16
CA THR A 347 17.13 12.85 12.52
C THR A 347 17.06 13.95 11.46
N GLY A 348 15.86 14.25 10.94
CA GLY A 348 15.68 15.11 9.77
C GLY A 348 15.90 14.37 8.45
N TYR A 349 15.77 13.03 8.45
CA TYR A 349 15.91 12.23 7.23
C TYR A 349 14.71 12.45 6.29
N SER A 350 14.98 12.95 5.09
CA SER A 350 13.95 13.36 4.13
C SER A 350 13.35 12.22 3.30
N SER A 351 13.99 11.05 3.25
CA SER A 351 13.53 9.91 2.42
C SER A 351 12.79 8.85 3.25
N ASP A 352 11.99 9.30 4.21
CA ASP A 352 11.16 8.47 5.07
C ASP A 352 9.76 8.23 4.47
N ASP A 353 8.99 7.35 5.11
CA ASP A 353 7.70 6.89 4.56
C ASP A 353 6.62 7.97 4.57
N ILE A 354 6.72 8.97 5.45
CA ILE A 354 5.75 10.08 5.52
C ILE A 354 5.91 11.02 4.32
N ASN A 355 7.12 11.30 3.83
CA ASN A 355 7.30 12.10 2.61
C ASN A 355 6.89 11.34 1.35
N LYS A 356 7.00 10.00 1.38
CA LYS A 356 6.55 9.13 0.29
C LYS A 356 5.07 8.77 0.37
N PHE A 357 4.39 9.05 1.48
CA PHE A 357 3.05 8.55 1.84
C PHE A 357 1.97 8.79 0.78
N LEU A 358 2.07 9.88 0.03
CA LEU A 358 1.12 10.21 -1.02
C LEU A 358 1.16 9.22 -2.20
N TRP A 359 2.29 8.55 -2.45
CA TRP A 359 2.41 7.51 -3.48
C TRP A 359 1.60 6.24 -3.15
N PRO A 360 1.72 5.64 -1.95
CA PRO A 360 0.78 4.61 -1.48
C PRO A 360 -0.68 4.99 -1.66
N VAL A 361 -1.06 6.24 -1.37
CA VAL A 361 -2.43 6.73 -1.54
C VAL A 361 -2.84 6.76 -3.01
N ARG A 362 -2.02 7.31 -3.91
CA ARG A 362 -2.29 7.35 -5.36
C ARG A 362 -2.40 5.95 -5.98
N ILE A 363 -1.52 5.04 -5.56
CA ILE A 363 -1.49 3.66 -6.07
C ILE A 363 -2.70 2.87 -5.54
N GLY A 364 -3.00 3.01 -4.24
CA GLY A 364 -4.14 2.36 -3.60
C GLY A 364 -5.48 2.83 -4.15
N SER A 365 -5.69 4.16 -4.21
CA SER A 365 -6.94 4.76 -4.71
C SER A 365 -7.19 4.50 -6.21
N GLY A 366 -6.13 4.33 -7.00
CA GLY A 366 -6.24 3.96 -8.42
C GLY A 366 -6.82 2.56 -8.65
N VAL A 367 -6.63 1.63 -7.71
CA VAL A 367 -7.14 0.25 -7.80
C VAL A 367 -8.41 0.06 -6.96
N PHE A 368 -8.47 0.70 -5.79
CA PHE A 368 -9.56 0.58 -4.81
C PHE A 368 -10.23 1.95 -4.53
N PRO A 369 -10.92 2.56 -5.51
CA PRO A 369 -11.46 3.91 -5.37
C PRO A 369 -12.61 4.04 -4.36
N ASN A 370 -13.36 2.96 -4.10
CA ASN A 370 -14.52 2.99 -3.20
C ASN A 370 -14.16 2.68 -1.73
N ASP A 371 -13.03 2.02 -1.51
CA ASP A 371 -12.66 1.46 -0.20
C ASP A 371 -11.60 2.29 0.54
N MET A 372 -11.08 3.34 -0.10
CA MET A 372 -9.97 4.15 0.37
C MET A 372 -10.28 5.64 0.21
N PRO A 373 -9.89 6.51 1.16
CA PRO A 373 -10.02 7.95 0.97
C PRO A 373 -9.25 8.44 -0.27
N ALA A 374 -9.79 9.44 -0.95
CA ALA A 374 -9.13 10.03 -2.10
C ALA A 374 -7.90 10.83 -1.67
N GLU A 375 -6.95 11.06 -2.59
CA GLU A 375 -5.75 11.87 -2.33
C GLU A 375 -6.11 13.23 -1.71
N ARG A 376 -7.21 13.84 -2.18
CA ARG A 376 -7.67 15.14 -1.69
C ARG A 376 -7.99 15.15 -0.20
N ASP A 377 -8.45 14.03 0.33
CA ASP A 377 -8.95 13.96 1.71
C ASP A 377 -7.80 13.92 2.74
N PHE A 378 -6.56 13.69 2.28
CA PHE A 378 -5.35 13.76 3.10
C PHE A 378 -4.75 15.17 3.19
N TYR A 379 -5.19 16.12 2.34
CA TYR A 379 -4.77 17.51 2.44
C TYR A 379 -5.58 18.27 3.50
N SER A 380 -4.97 19.31 4.06
CA SER A 380 -5.68 20.24 4.93
C SER A 380 -6.72 21.06 4.15
N ALA A 381 -7.55 21.83 4.87
CA ALA A 381 -8.54 22.72 4.24
C ALA A 381 -7.89 23.79 3.32
N SER A 382 -6.62 24.13 3.55
CA SER A 382 -5.84 25.03 2.70
C SER A 382 -5.20 24.35 1.48
N GLY A 383 -5.33 23.03 1.34
CA GLY A 383 -4.75 22.25 0.25
C GLY A 383 -3.28 21.84 0.46
N ASN A 384 -2.73 22.08 1.65
CA ASN A 384 -1.36 21.71 1.98
C ASN A 384 -1.31 20.32 2.65
N PHE A 385 -0.23 19.56 2.41
CA PHE A 385 0.05 18.34 3.16
C PHE A 385 0.74 18.71 4.47
N ASP A 386 -0.04 18.74 5.55
CA ASP A 386 0.41 19.15 6.88
C ASP A 386 0.21 18.02 7.89
N VAL A 387 1.27 17.68 8.64
CA VAL A 387 1.29 16.66 9.70
C VAL A 387 1.03 17.26 11.09
N GLY A 388 0.97 18.59 11.16
CA GLY A 388 0.74 19.34 12.38
C GLY A 388 -0.74 19.46 12.74
N PRO A 389 -1.09 20.31 13.73
CA PRO A 389 -2.46 20.41 14.23
C PRO A 389 -3.49 20.83 13.16
N GLY A 390 -3.04 21.54 12.12
CA GLY A 390 -3.86 21.95 10.96
C GLY A 390 -4.06 20.87 9.89
N GLY A 391 -3.44 19.70 10.06
CA GLY A 391 -3.51 18.56 9.15
C GLY A 391 -4.90 17.91 9.08
N SER A 392 -5.13 17.12 8.02
CA SER A 392 -6.38 16.39 7.86
C SER A 392 -6.58 15.36 8.98
N LYS A 393 -7.80 15.26 9.50
CA LYS A 393 -8.18 14.22 10.48
C LYS A 393 -8.00 12.82 9.92
N ILE A 394 -8.12 12.65 8.60
CA ILE A 394 -7.93 11.34 7.94
C ILE A 394 -6.45 10.96 7.95
N LEU A 395 -5.56 11.92 7.70
CA LEU A 395 -4.11 11.72 7.81
C LEU A 395 -3.73 11.33 9.25
N HIS A 396 -4.22 12.05 10.25
CA HIS A 396 -3.90 11.76 11.65
C HIS A 396 -4.40 10.39 12.13
N ASN A 397 -5.45 9.86 11.51
CA ASN A 397 -6.04 8.56 11.85
C ASN A 397 -5.53 7.40 11.00
N CYS A 398 -4.72 7.66 9.96
CA CYS A 398 -4.20 6.61 9.09
C CYS A 398 -3.15 5.75 9.81
N LEU A 399 -3.00 4.51 9.37
CA LEU A 399 -2.08 3.56 9.99
C LEU A 399 -0.63 4.06 9.93
N ALA A 400 -0.14 4.50 8.76
CA ALA A 400 1.23 4.96 8.60
C ALA A 400 1.58 6.11 9.56
N TYR A 401 0.68 7.10 9.71
CA TYR A 401 0.88 8.20 10.66
C TYR A 401 0.96 7.69 12.10
N LYS A 402 0.03 6.80 12.50
CA LYS A 402 0.02 6.22 13.84
C LYS A 402 1.29 5.42 14.15
N LEU A 403 1.80 4.65 13.20
CA LEU A 403 3.02 3.85 13.37
C LEU A 403 4.27 4.75 13.44
N CYS A 404 4.42 5.73 12.55
CA CYS A 404 5.58 6.61 12.56
C CYS A 404 5.65 7.50 13.80
N TYR A 405 4.52 8.09 14.23
CA TYR A 405 4.48 9.04 15.35
C TYR A 405 4.12 8.41 16.71
N TYR A 406 4.05 7.08 16.83
CA TYR A 406 3.76 6.40 18.10
C TYR A 406 4.78 6.83 19.18
N ARG A 407 4.29 7.38 20.30
CA ARG A 407 5.07 7.95 21.42
C ARG A 407 6.05 9.09 21.06
N PHE A 408 5.99 9.62 19.84
CA PHE A 408 6.86 10.73 19.42
C PHE A 408 6.48 12.06 20.08
N GLY A 409 5.21 12.24 20.48
CA GLY A 409 4.75 13.44 21.19
C GLY A 409 5.40 13.69 22.56
N GLU A 410 6.03 12.66 23.15
CA GLU A 410 6.77 12.73 24.41
C GLU A 410 8.26 13.06 24.20
N MET A 411 8.78 12.85 22.99
CA MET A 411 10.20 13.06 22.67
C MET A 411 10.48 14.53 22.38
N ARG A 412 11.57 15.03 22.96
CA ARG A 412 12.10 16.36 22.67
C ARG A 412 13.28 16.23 21.71
N THR A 413 13.09 16.74 20.50
CA THR A 413 14.07 16.64 19.40
C THR A 413 15.10 17.76 19.42
N ASP A 414 14.71 18.93 19.92
CA ASP A 414 15.57 20.10 20.09
C ASP A 414 15.30 20.79 21.42
N TYR A 415 16.33 21.43 21.98
CA TYR A 415 16.21 22.26 23.17
C TYR A 415 15.36 23.50 22.91
N HIS A 416 15.35 24.05 21.70
CA HIS A 416 14.58 25.27 21.40
C HIS A 416 13.10 25.04 21.03
N HIS A 417 12.70 23.79 20.78
CA HIS A 417 11.38 23.44 20.28
C HIS A 417 10.54 22.67 21.32
N PRO A 418 9.20 22.71 21.22
CA PRO A 418 8.31 21.91 22.06
C PRO A 418 8.51 20.40 21.82
N PRO A 419 8.10 19.53 22.76
CA PRO A 419 8.12 18.09 22.56
C PRO A 419 7.17 17.68 21.42
N GLY A 420 7.60 16.69 20.63
CA GLY A 420 6.90 16.24 19.42
C GLY A 420 7.16 17.10 18.18
N PHE A 421 8.33 17.71 18.05
CA PHE A 421 8.71 18.51 16.88
C PHE A 421 9.42 17.68 15.81
N ASP A 422 8.82 17.56 14.61
CA ASP A 422 9.38 16.81 13.48
C ASP A 422 10.41 17.67 12.72
N ARG A 423 11.68 17.24 12.72
CA ARG A 423 12.80 17.94 12.05
C ARG A 423 12.80 17.79 10.53
N ALA A 424 12.18 16.75 9.98
CA ALA A 424 12.13 16.56 8.53
C ALA A 424 11.12 17.51 7.86
N ARG A 425 10.05 17.89 8.57
CA ARG A 425 9.02 18.83 8.08
C ARG A 425 9.02 20.19 8.75
N ASN A 426 9.81 20.37 9.82
CA ASN A 426 9.86 21.58 10.63
C ASN A 426 8.48 21.99 11.18
N THR A 427 7.73 21.03 11.72
CA THR A 427 6.39 21.26 12.28
C THR A 427 6.16 20.41 13.53
N GLU A 428 5.35 20.93 14.45
CA GLU A 428 4.92 20.21 15.64
C GLU A 428 3.83 19.21 15.27
N VAL A 429 3.91 17.99 15.78
CA VAL A 429 2.97 16.91 15.46
C VAL A 429 1.56 17.22 15.97
N GLY A 430 0.55 17.04 15.12
CA GLY A 430 -0.85 17.35 15.42
C GLY A 430 -1.47 16.45 16.50
N VAL A 431 -1.08 15.17 16.57
CA VAL A 431 -1.59 14.21 17.56
C VAL A 431 -0.44 13.64 18.40
N LYS A 432 -0.35 14.07 19.66
CA LYS A 432 0.72 13.66 20.58
C LYS A 432 0.49 12.29 21.23
N ASN A 433 -0.76 11.96 21.53
CA ASN A 433 -1.13 10.76 22.29
C ASN A 433 -1.79 9.73 21.37
N ILE A 434 -0.97 8.89 20.74
CA ILE A 434 -1.43 7.82 19.85
C ILE A 434 -1.45 6.50 20.62
N LYS A 435 -2.58 5.79 20.59
CA LYS A 435 -2.73 4.45 21.14
C LYS A 435 -2.98 3.45 20.01
N LEU A 436 -2.23 2.36 20.01
CA LEU A 436 -2.39 1.23 19.08
C LEU A 436 -3.23 0.14 19.75
N THR A 437 -4.21 -0.38 19.03
CA THR A 437 -5.16 -1.41 19.51
C THR A 437 -4.76 -2.80 19.01
N HIS A 438 -4.48 -2.90 17.71
CA HIS A 438 -4.20 -4.14 16.99
C HIS A 438 -2.71 -4.41 16.76
N MET A 439 -1.84 -3.49 17.15
CA MET A 439 -0.38 -3.62 17.01
C MET A 439 0.34 -3.25 18.30
N GLU A 440 1.57 -3.72 18.44
CA GLU A 440 2.49 -3.35 19.50
C GLU A 440 3.88 -3.03 18.93
N GLU A 441 4.57 -2.08 19.55
CA GLU A 441 5.95 -1.74 19.18
C GLU A 441 6.87 -2.89 19.60
N ALA A 442 7.61 -3.45 18.64
CA ALA A 442 8.52 -4.58 18.87
C ALA A 442 9.99 -4.12 18.92
N PHE A 443 10.36 -3.18 18.05
CA PHE A 443 11.70 -2.61 18.00
C PHE A 443 11.66 -1.21 17.38
N THR A 444 12.49 -0.31 17.90
CA THR A 444 12.77 1.01 17.33
C THR A 444 14.28 1.23 17.41
N SER A 445 14.90 1.63 16.30
CA SER A 445 16.35 1.86 16.21
C SER A 445 16.82 3.03 17.08
N GLU A 446 18.14 3.13 17.30
CA GLU A 446 18.75 4.16 18.16
C GLU A 446 18.28 5.59 17.80
N HIS A 447 18.30 5.94 16.52
CA HIS A 447 17.92 7.27 16.04
C HIS A 447 16.48 7.31 15.50
N TRP A 448 15.66 6.30 15.81
CA TRP A 448 14.25 6.16 15.42
C TRP A 448 14.02 6.15 13.89
N ILE A 449 15.05 5.87 13.09
CA ILE A 449 14.94 5.78 11.62
C ILE A 449 14.09 4.59 11.21
N VAL A 450 14.26 3.44 11.85
CA VAL A 450 13.51 2.21 11.53
C VAL A 450 12.67 1.80 12.73
N ARG A 451 11.38 1.60 12.50
CA ARG A 451 10.43 1.14 13.51
C ARG A 451 9.73 -0.13 13.05
N ILE A 452 9.65 -1.10 13.95
CA ILE A 452 9.07 -2.41 13.70
C ILE A 452 7.96 -2.64 14.71
N PHE A 453 6.77 -2.90 14.17
CA PHE A 453 5.57 -3.19 14.93
C PHE A 453 5.15 -4.63 14.70
N LYS A 454 4.72 -5.31 15.76
CA LYS A 454 4.17 -6.65 15.69
C LYS A 454 2.65 -6.58 15.63
N VAL A 455 2.05 -7.32 14.71
CA VAL A 455 0.60 -7.43 14.57
C VAL A 455 0.07 -8.39 15.63
N LYS A 456 -0.89 -7.94 16.43
CA LYS A 456 -1.53 -8.79 17.45
C LYS A 456 -2.45 -9.78 16.77
N LYS A 457 -2.37 -11.04 17.19
CA LYS A 457 -3.35 -12.06 16.79
C LYS A 457 -4.73 -11.73 17.37
N GLN A 458 -5.80 -12.21 16.73
CA GLN A 458 -7.15 -12.01 17.26
C GLN A 458 -7.20 -12.54 18.71
N PRO A 459 -7.81 -11.79 19.64
CA PRO A 459 -7.96 -12.30 21.00
C PRO A 459 -8.80 -13.58 20.94
N ASN A 460 -8.33 -14.66 21.58
CA ASN A 460 -9.01 -15.97 21.62
C ASN A 460 -10.42 -15.89 22.27
N VAL A 461 -10.75 -14.78 22.93
CA VAL A 461 -12.04 -14.50 23.54
C VAL A 461 -12.43 -13.08 23.11
N GLN A 462 -13.60 -12.92 22.50
CA GLN A 462 -14.15 -11.58 22.27
C GLN A 462 -14.27 -10.88 23.63
N PRO A 463 -13.81 -9.62 23.78
CA PRO A 463 -13.90 -8.94 25.06
C PRO A 463 -15.37 -8.86 25.47
N THR A 464 -15.68 -9.57 26.55
CA THR A 464 -17.00 -9.71 27.17
C THR A 464 -17.65 -8.36 27.46
N THR A 465 -16.90 -7.26 27.48
CA THR A 465 -17.35 -5.95 27.94
C THR A 465 -18.56 -5.39 27.20
N GLU A 466 -18.64 -5.48 25.87
CA GLU A 466 -19.80 -4.93 25.14
C GLU A 466 -21.02 -5.85 25.19
N GLU A 467 -20.80 -7.16 25.10
CA GLU A 467 -21.89 -8.14 25.16
C GLU A 467 -22.46 -8.28 26.59
N MET A 468 -21.60 -8.14 27.60
CA MET A 468 -21.97 -8.14 29.01
C MET A 468 -22.65 -6.82 29.38
N LYS A 469 -22.20 -5.67 28.86
CA LYS A 469 -22.93 -4.38 29.01
C LYS A 469 -24.31 -4.42 28.36
N ARG A 470 -24.46 -5.10 27.21
CA ARG A 470 -25.76 -5.31 26.57
C ARG A 470 -26.66 -6.16 27.48
N LYS A 471 -26.16 -7.32 27.92
CA LYS A 471 -26.89 -8.20 28.85
C LYS A 471 -27.26 -7.52 30.18
N LEU A 472 -26.39 -6.67 30.73
CA LEU A 472 -26.66 -5.88 31.94
C LEU A 472 -27.74 -4.81 31.71
N ARG A 473 -27.77 -4.17 30.54
CA ARG A 473 -28.84 -3.21 30.18
C ARG A 473 -30.18 -3.92 29.99
N ASP A 474 -30.17 -5.06 29.31
CA ASP A 474 -31.37 -5.88 29.07
C ASP A 474 -31.92 -6.44 30.40
N ALA A 475 -31.05 -6.85 31.31
CA ALA A 475 -31.43 -7.28 32.66
C ALA A 475 -32.01 -6.12 33.48
N ALA A 476 -31.37 -4.93 33.44
CA ALA A 476 -31.84 -3.76 34.19
C ALA A 476 -33.21 -3.26 33.70
N SER A 477 -33.52 -3.35 32.41
CA SER A 477 -34.83 -2.95 31.88
C SER A 477 -35.94 -3.93 32.29
N GLN A 478 -35.62 -5.22 32.45
CA GLN A 478 -36.58 -6.23 32.90
C GLN A 478 -36.96 -6.04 34.37
N THR A 479 -35.97 -5.77 35.25
CA THR A 479 -36.21 -5.57 36.69
C THR A 479 -37.09 -4.34 36.98
N ALA A 480 -36.89 -3.24 36.24
CA ALA A 480 -37.69 -2.02 36.41
C ALA A 480 -39.17 -2.18 36.03
N SER A 481 -39.52 -3.20 35.24
CA SER A 481 -40.91 -3.48 34.83
C SER A 481 -41.70 -4.31 35.85
N ILE A 482 -41.04 -4.87 36.86
CA ILE A 482 -41.63 -5.81 37.82
C ILE A 482 -42.06 -5.08 39.11
N ASP A 483 -41.32 -4.05 39.54
CA ASP A 483 -41.63 -3.28 40.77
C ASP A 483 -42.86 -2.37 40.66
N THR A 484 -43.46 -2.21 39.48
CA THR A 484 -44.58 -1.28 39.23
C THR A 484 -45.95 -1.95 39.08
N GLU A 485 -46.02 -3.27 39.12
CA GLU A 485 -47.27 -4.02 38.88
C GLU A 485 -48.05 -4.23 40.20
N LYS A 486 -49.29 -3.72 40.26
CA LYS A 486 -50.17 -3.90 41.43
C LYS A 486 -50.82 -5.27 41.38
N THR A 487 -50.88 -5.91 42.54
CA THR A 487 -51.36 -7.27 42.71
C THR A 487 -52.32 -7.33 43.87
N ARG A 488 -53.44 -8.01 43.69
CA ARG A 488 -54.51 -8.13 44.68
C ARG A 488 -54.55 -9.55 45.24
N PHE A 489 -54.55 -9.68 46.57
CA PHE A 489 -54.79 -10.97 47.22
C PHE A 489 -56.26 -11.36 47.08
N VAL A 490 -56.53 -12.54 46.52
CA VAL A 490 -57.89 -13.01 46.21
C VAL A 490 -58.42 -13.91 47.33
N GLY A 491 -57.58 -14.79 47.86
CA GLY A 491 -57.98 -15.74 48.90
C GLY A 491 -57.07 -16.97 48.93
N CYS A 492 -57.49 -17.98 49.70
CA CYS A 492 -56.73 -19.20 49.92
C CYS A 492 -57.57 -20.44 49.60
N VAL A 493 -56.95 -21.45 48.98
CA VAL A 493 -57.60 -22.71 48.62
C VAL A 493 -56.81 -23.92 49.12
N THR A 494 -57.50 -25.03 49.33
CA THR A 494 -56.97 -26.25 49.96
C THR A 494 -56.58 -27.33 48.97
N GLY A 495 -57.04 -27.22 47.72
CA GLY A 495 -56.81 -28.22 46.68
C GLY A 495 -56.32 -27.61 45.36
N GLU A 496 -55.48 -28.35 44.66
CA GLU A 496 -54.99 -27.99 43.32
C GLU A 496 -56.05 -28.22 42.23
N ASP A 497 -57.11 -28.99 42.53
CA ASP A 497 -58.30 -29.19 41.71
C ASP A 497 -59.16 -27.93 41.63
N MET A 498 -59.01 -27.02 42.60
CA MET A 498 -59.69 -25.71 42.62
C MET A 498 -58.99 -24.64 41.77
N LEU A 499 -57.78 -24.93 41.27
CA LEU A 499 -57.04 -24.04 40.37
C LEU A 499 -57.45 -24.29 38.92
N GLY A 500 -57.32 -23.27 38.07
CA GLY A 500 -57.65 -23.36 36.65
C GLY A 500 -56.97 -24.55 35.96
N ALA A 501 -57.66 -25.19 35.02
CA ALA A 501 -57.12 -26.33 34.26
C ALA A 501 -55.88 -25.97 33.42
N ASP A 502 -55.65 -24.68 33.16
CA ASP A 502 -54.52 -24.12 32.41
C ASP A 502 -53.30 -23.78 33.28
N LYS A 503 -53.17 -24.43 34.45
CA LYS A 503 -52.11 -24.17 35.42
C LYS A 503 -50.72 -24.59 34.94
N ILE A 504 -49.76 -23.68 35.07
CA ILE A 504 -48.34 -23.89 34.79
C ILE A 504 -47.60 -23.93 36.13
N TYR A 505 -46.92 -25.04 36.38
CA TYR A 505 -46.20 -25.29 37.63
C TYR A 505 -44.76 -24.80 37.58
N SER A 506 -44.29 -24.22 38.70
CA SER A 506 -42.87 -24.03 38.99
C SER A 506 -42.62 -24.27 40.49
N GLY A 507 -41.39 -24.66 40.85
CA GLY A 507 -41.05 -25.03 42.22
C GLY A 507 -39.66 -24.55 42.65
N GLY A 508 -39.34 -24.77 43.93
CA GLY A 508 -38.10 -24.32 44.56
C GLY A 508 -38.24 -22.91 45.14
N ALA A 509 -37.24 -22.05 44.92
CA ALA A 509 -37.28 -20.68 45.44
C ALA A 509 -38.41 -19.82 44.82
N THR A 510 -38.98 -20.24 43.68
CA THR A 510 -40.05 -19.54 42.96
C THR A 510 -41.37 -19.54 43.71
N GLY A 511 -41.72 -20.61 44.42
CA GLY A 511 -42.94 -20.66 45.23
C GLY A 511 -42.75 -20.20 46.68
N ALA A 512 -41.50 -20.01 47.12
CA ALA A 512 -41.20 -19.44 48.44
C ALA A 512 -41.12 -17.90 48.43
N ASN A 513 -40.90 -17.31 47.26
CA ASN A 513 -40.74 -15.87 47.06
C ASN A 513 -41.86 -15.31 46.17
N TYR A 514 -42.50 -14.24 46.66
CA TYR A 514 -43.58 -13.52 46.01
C TYR A 514 -43.18 -12.93 44.64
N ASN A 515 -42.08 -12.20 44.58
CA ASN A 515 -41.64 -11.49 43.37
C ASN A 515 -41.26 -12.46 42.25
N LEU A 516 -40.71 -13.62 42.63
CA LEU A 516 -40.30 -14.64 41.68
C LEU A 516 -41.51 -15.40 41.12
N ALA A 517 -42.54 -15.61 41.95
CA ALA A 517 -43.85 -16.12 41.50
C ALA A 517 -44.57 -15.12 40.58
N LEU A 518 -44.52 -13.82 40.88
CA LEU A 518 -45.06 -12.77 40.03
C LEU A 518 -44.36 -12.75 38.66
N HIS A 519 -43.03 -12.83 38.64
CA HIS A 519 -42.27 -12.93 37.39
C HIS A 519 -42.64 -14.19 36.60
N HIS A 520 -42.84 -15.33 37.28
CA HIS A 520 -43.26 -16.57 36.64
C HIS A 520 -44.64 -16.44 35.96
N ALA A 521 -45.59 -15.79 36.63
CA ALA A 521 -46.90 -15.51 36.06
C ALA A 521 -46.82 -14.54 34.86
N LYS A 522 -45.98 -13.50 34.96
CA LYS A 522 -45.73 -12.53 33.88
C LYS A 522 -45.09 -13.16 32.65
N ALA A 523 -44.05 -13.96 32.84
CA ALA A 523 -43.34 -14.64 31.76
C ALA A 523 -44.26 -15.55 30.94
N HIS A 524 -45.30 -16.11 31.58
CA HIS A 524 -46.28 -16.98 30.92
C HIS A 524 -47.60 -16.26 30.57
N GLY A 525 -47.68 -14.93 30.77
CA GLY A 525 -48.86 -14.15 30.43
C GLY A 525 -50.12 -14.51 31.22
N LYS A 526 -49.98 -15.03 32.45
CA LYS A 526 -51.09 -15.53 33.26
C LYS A 526 -51.64 -14.50 34.24
N ARG A 527 -52.97 -14.43 34.37
CA ARG A 527 -53.64 -13.44 35.23
C ARG A 527 -53.54 -13.74 36.73
N TYR A 528 -53.62 -15.00 37.12
CA TYR A 528 -53.56 -15.43 38.52
C TYR A 528 -52.33 -16.27 38.80
N PHE A 529 -51.86 -16.22 40.03
CA PHE A 529 -50.84 -17.14 40.53
C PHE A 529 -51.11 -17.56 41.97
N ALA A 530 -50.78 -18.81 42.28
CA ALA A 530 -51.00 -19.43 43.57
C ALA A 530 -49.67 -19.91 44.15
N LEU A 531 -49.41 -19.64 45.43
CA LEU A 531 -48.16 -19.98 46.11
C LEU A 531 -48.41 -20.88 47.32
N SER A 532 -47.52 -21.84 47.55
CA SER A 532 -47.42 -22.63 48.79
C SER A 532 -45.95 -22.86 49.15
N ARG A 533 -45.58 -22.83 50.43
CA ARG A 533 -44.17 -23.05 50.83
C ARG A 533 -43.94 -23.93 52.05
N VAL A 534 -42.76 -24.56 52.09
CA VAL A 534 -42.17 -25.30 53.22
C VAL A 534 -40.71 -24.88 53.38
N GLY A 535 -40.40 -24.17 54.45
CA GLY A 535 -39.04 -23.67 54.67
C GLY A 535 -38.59 -22.72 53.55
N GLY A 536 -37.48 -23.06 52.88
CA GLY A 536 -36.91 -22.33 51.75
C GLY A 536 -37.37 -22.83 50.37
N GLU A 537 -38.17 -23.89 50.32
CA GLU A 537 -38.74 -24.42 49.08
C GLU A 537 -40.24 -24.07 49.02
N GLY A 538 -40.74 -23.82 47.82
CA GLY A 538 -42.16 -23.63 47.59
C GLY A 538 -42.58 -24.02 46.19
N HIS A 539 -43.87 -24.03 46.01
CA HIS A 539 -44.55 -24.36 44.76
C HIS A 539 -45.36 -23.15 44.32
N VAL A 540 -45.35 -22.90 43.01
CA VAL A 540 -46.17 -21.87 42.38
C VAL A 540 -46.93 -22.45 41.20
N PHE A 541 -48.19 -22.06 41.06
CA PHE A 541 -48.98 -22.26 39.86
C PHE A 541 -49.37 -20.91 39.26
N ALA A 542 -49.34 -20.79 37.93
CA ALA A 542 -49.87 -19.62 37.22
C ALA A 542 -50.98 -20.05 36.25
N PHE A 543 -52.12 -19.35 36.21
CA PHE A 543 -53.34 -19.74 35.48
C PHE A 543 -54.25 -18.52 35.19
N ASP A 544 -55.22 -18.66 34.27
CA ASP A 544 -56.06 -17.53 33.81
C ASP A 544 -57.48 -17.53 34.37
N LYS A 545 -58.03 -18.68 34.77
CA LYS A 545 -59.43 -18.79 35.21
C LYS A 545 -59.53 -19.30 36.65
N LEU A 546 -60.22 -18.54 37.51
CA LEU A 546 -60.75 -19.06 38.77
C LEU A 546 -62.17 -19.61 38.56
N ALA A 547 -62.42 -20.83 39.01
CA ALA A 547 -63.74 -21.48 38.96
C ALA A 547 -64.40 -21.54 40.35
N LEU A 548 -64.24 -20.50 41.16
CA LEU A 548 -64.65 -20.49 42.58
C LEU A 548 -65.65 -19.37 42.87
N ALA A 549 -66.66 -19.66 43.68
CA ALA A 549 -67.54 -18.65 44.28
C ALA A 549 -66.94 -18.13 45.59
N GLU A 550 -67.34 -16.95 46.05
CA GLU A 550 -66.80 -16.29 47.27
C GLU A 550 -66.91 -17.16 48.55
N LYS A 551 -67.79 -18.16 48.54
CA LYS A 551 -68.04 -19.17 49.58
C LYS A 551 -67.07 -20.37 49.57
N ASP A 552 -66.25 -20.52 48.54
CA ASP A 552 -65.29 -21.63 48.37
C ASP A 552 -63.86 -21.26 48.81
N PHE A 553 -63.63 -19.99 49.18
CA PHE A 553 -62.38 -19.57 49.81
C PHE A 553 -62.43 -19.88 51.31
N ASP A 554 -61.61 -20.85 51.73
CA ASP A 554 -61.56 -21.27 53.12
C ASP A 554 -60.95 -20.18 54.01
N GLY A 555 -61.70 -19.72 55.01
CA GLY A 555 -61.26 -18.79 56.06
C GLY A 555 -60.28 -19.40 57.09
N ASN A 556 -59.39 -20.29 56.64
CA ASN A 556 -58.41 -20.99 57.49
C ASN A 556 -57.18 -20.08 57.74
N GLY A 557 -57.25 -19.29 58.82
CA GLY A 557 -56.34 -18.17 59.09
C GLY A 557 -54.84 -18.53 59.21
N ALA A 558 -54.43 -19.62 59.86
CA ALA A 558 -53.00 -19.79 60.18
C ALA A 558 -52.15 -20.42 59.06
N GLY A 559 -52.68 -21.34 58.25
CA GLY A 559 -51.97 -21.89 57.09
C GLY A 559 -51.90 -20.94 55.88
N CYS A 560 -52.86 -20.03 55.75
CA CYS A 560 -52.99 -19.13 54.62
C CYS A 560 -52.26 -17.78 54.80
N GLU A 561 -52.14 -17.28 56.04
CA GLU A 561 -51.48 -16.00 56.36
C GLU A 561 -49.97 -16.13 56.59
N ARG A 562 -49.34 -17.21 56.08
CA ARG A 562 -47.91 -17.41 56.24
C ARG A 562 -47.14 -16.44 55.33
N PRO A 563 -46.26 -15.56 55.87
CA PRO A 563 -45.56 -14.58 55.04
C PRO A 563 -44.60 -15.25 54.05
N CYS A 564 -44.39 -14.61 52.90
CA CYS A 564 -43.37 -14.99 51.92
C CYS A 564 -41.95 -14.74 52.45
N MET A 565 -40.93 -15.35 51.82
CA MET A 565 -39.53 -15.16 52.25
C MET A 565 -38.98 -13.77 51.89
N ASP A 566 -39.40 -13.22 50.76
CA ASP A 566 -38.95 -11.95 50.19
C ASP A 566 -39.83 -10.75 50.59
N SER A 567 -41.04 -10.99 51.09
CA SER A 567 -41.95 -9.93 51.54
C SER A 567 -42.76 -10.35 52.77
N GLN A 568 -42.67 -9.54 53.83
CA GLN A 568 -43.51 -9.71 55.03
C GLN A 568 -44.96 -9.23 54.83
N ALA A 569 -45.22 -8.49 53.75
CA ALA A 569 -46.55 -7.94 53.43
C ALA A 569 -47.41 -8.88 52.57
N HIS A 570 -46.81 -9.95 52.03
CA HIS A 570 -47.48 -10.92 51.16
C HIS A 570 -47.44 -12.31 51.77
N PHE A 571 -48.46 -13.11 51.50
CA PHE A 571 -48.65 -14.44 52.05
C PHE A 571 -48.34 -15.51 50.99
N CYS A 572 -47.56 -16.52 51.35
CA CYS A 572 -47.11 -17.59 50.45
C CYS A 572 -47.76 -18.95 50.74
N GLY A 573 -48.87 -18.97 51.50
CA GLY A 573 -49.52 -20.22 51.90
C GLY A 573 -48.59 -21.20 52.62
N CYS A 574 -49.00 -22.45 52.73
CA CYS A 574 -48.21 -23.50 53.38
C CYS A 574 -48.31 -24.82 52.63
N ALA A 575 -47.30 -25.66 52.72
CA ALA A 575 -47.36 -27.05 52.28
C ALA A 575 -46.91 -27.99 53.40
N ASP A 576 -47.34 -29.25 53.36
CA ASP A 576 -46.96 -30.37 54.21
C ASP A 576 -46.69 -30.00 55.69
N SER A 577 -45.46 -30.24 56.18
CA SER A 577 -45.03 -29.95 57.56
C SER A 577 -44.93 -28.45 57.88
N GLY A 578 -45.09 -27.58 56.87
CA GLY A 578 -45.15 -26.14 57.01
C GLY A 578 -46.53 -25.60 57.40
N CYS A 579 -47.59 -26.42 57.39
CA CYS A 579 -48.91 -26.00 57.84
C CYS A 579 -49.07 -26.21 59.35
N SER A 580 -49.34 -25.13 60.10
CA SER A 580 -49.54 -25.17 61.57
C SER A 580 -50.95 -25.59 62.00
N ASP A 581 -51.85 -25.84 61.06
CA ASP A 581 -53.24 -26.20 61.32
C ASP A 581 -53.35 -27.68 61.71
N ALA A 582 -53.42 -27.96 63.02
CA ALA A 582 -53.46 -29.32 63.58
C ALA A 582 -54.70 -30.16 63.19
N LEU A 583 -55.66 -29.60 62.44
CA LEU A 583 -56.91 -30.25 61.99
C LEU A 583 -57.08 -30.24 60.47
N ALA A 584 -56.10 -29.78 59.70
CA ALA A 584 -56.17 -29.68 58.24
C ALA A 584 -55.98 -31.05 57.58
N GLN A 585 -57.06 -31.62 57.01
CA GLN A 585 -56.96 -32.77 56.11
C GLN A 585 -56.55 -32.32 54.69
N PRO A 586 -55.88 -33.18 53.90
CA PRO A 586 -55.62 -32.92 52.49
C PRO A 586 -56.94 -32.69 51.72
N GLY A 587 -56.90 -31.85 50.68
CA GLY A 587 -58.04 -31.68 49.76
C GLY A 587 -58.47 -33.01 49.14
N LYS A 588 -59.73 -33.12 48.68
CA LYS A 588 -60.28 -34.35 48.11
C LYS A 588 -59.38 -34.90 47.00
N GLY A 589 -58.79 -36.08 47.22
CA GLY A 589 -57.93 -36.75 46.24
C GLY A 589 -56.46 -36.30 46.22
N GLN A 590 -56.01 -35.55 47.23
CA GLN A 590 -54.61 -35.11 47.35
C GLN A 590 -53.87 -35.91 48.44
N GLU A 591 -52.61 -36.28 48.16
CA GLU A 591 -51.74 -36.96 49.13
C GLU A 591 -51.09 -35.98 50.13
N HIS A 592 -50.94 -34.71 49.73
CA HIS A 592 -50.21 -33.68 50.46
C HIS A 592 -51.14 -32.59 50.99
N ASN A 593 -50.87 -32.11 52.22
CA ASN A 593 -51.63 -31.02 52.80
C ASN A 593 -51.08 -29.68 52.28
N ARG A 594 -51.78 -29.02 51.37
CA ARG A 594 -51.35 -27.73 50.82
C ARG A 594 -52.41 -26.65 51.02
N ARG A 595 -51.94 -25.43 51.22
CA ARG A 595 -52.73 -24.20 51.27
C ARG A 595 -52.12 -23.24 50.28
N TRP A 596 -52.89 -22.91 49.26
CA TRP A 596 -52.46 -22.09 48.15
C TRP A 596 -52.98 -20.67 48.33
N ALA A 597 -52.07 -19.72 48.55
CA ALA A 597 -52.38 -18.29 48.57
C ALA A 597 -52.48 -17.78 47.13
N ILE A 598 -53.64 -17.26 46.74
CA ILE A 598 -53.92 -16.82 45.36
C ILE A 598 -53.83 -15.30 45.25
N TYR A 599 -53.09 -14.85 44.25
CA TYR A 599 -52.99 -13.45 43.84
C TYR A 599 -53.49 -13.27 42.42
N GLU A 600 -54.18 -12.14 42.22
CA GLU A 600 -54.55 -11.61 40.92
C GLU A 600 -53.57 -10.51 40.53
N ARG A 601 -53.07 -10.56 39.30
CA ARG A 601 -52.37 -9.45 38.68
C ARG A 601 -53.41 -8.46 38.16
N GLU A 602 -53.38 -7.22 38.64
CA GLU A 602 -54.16 -6.15 38.02
C GLU A 602 -53.46 -5.80 36.70
N GLU A 603 -54.11 -6.08 35.57
CA GLU A 603 -53.62 -5.63 34.27
C GLU A 603 -53.59 -4.09 34.28
N ALA A 604 -52.42 -3.51 34.01
CA ALA A 604 -52.24 -2.08 33.78
C ALA A 604 -52.54 -1.73 32.32
#